data_AF-C3YUD4-F1
#
_entry.id   AF-C3YUD4-F1
#
_cell.length_a   1.000
_cell.length_b   1.000
_cell.length_c   1.000
_cell.angle_alpha   90.00
_cell.angle_beta   90.00
_cell.angle_gamma   90.00
#
_symmetry.space_group_name_H-M   'P 1'
#
loop_
_entity.id
_entity.type
_entity.pdbx_description
1 polymer ?
#
loop_
_entity_poly.entity_id
_entity_poly.type
_entity_poly.pdbx_seq_one_letter_code
_entity_poly.pdbx_strand_id
1 'polypeptide(L)'
;MDLEKVRQRAIARGAAVQKVAAEIEGECEELRRSLVKIERRYALLCERRHEKVRREFERRRRRRKSILWPGSDSREWLRLMWTITALCVGFHLATAAVHAASVWML
;
A
#
# COMPACT_ATOMS: atom_id res chain seq x y z
N MET A 1 -15.06 49.88 19.64
CA MET A 1 -15.00 48.42 19.43
C MET A 1 -14.41 47.83 20.70
N ASP A 2 -15.11 46.88 21.31
CA ASP A 2 -14.74 46.34 22.63
C ASP A 2 -13.69 45.22 22.45
N LEU A 3 -12.45 45.49 22.87
CA LEU A 3 -11.30 44.61 22.66
C LEU A 3 -11.50 43.22 23.28
N GLU A 4 -12.27 43.13 24.37
CA GLU A 4 -12.55 41.86 25.05
C GLU A 4 -13.44 40.95 24.18
N LYS A 5 -14.40 41.51 23.44
CA LYS A 5 -15.24 40.75 22.50
C LYS A 5 -14.45 40.22 21.30
N VAL A 6 -13.43 40.96 20.85
CA VAL A 6 -12.52 40.51 19.78
C VAL A 6 -11.65 39.35 20.27
N ARG A 7 -11.11 39.46 21.49
CA ARG A 7 -10.30 38.42 22.13
C ARG A 7 -11.09 37.11 22.31
N GLN A 8 -12.32 37.17 22.83
CA GLN A 8 -13.15 35.97 23.01
C GLN A 8 -13.48 35.26 21.69
N ARG A 9 -13.75 36.03 20.63
CA ARG A 9 -13.99 35.46 19.28
C ARG A 9 -12.75 34.79 18.71
N ALA A 10 -11.56 35.36 18.93
CA ALA A 10 -10.30 34.77 18.48
C ALA A 10 -10.03 33.44 19.19
N ILE A 11 -10.25 33.36 20.51
CA ILE A 11 -10.10 32.14 21.30
C ILE A 11 -11.09 31.06 20.83
N ALA A 12 -12.37 31.42 20.67
CA ALA A 12 -13.40 30.48 20.21
C ALA A 12 -13.11 29.93 18.81
N ARG A 13 -12.60 30.76 17.88
CA ARG A 13 -12.15 30.32 16.56
C ARG A 13 -10.92 29.41 16.64
N GLY A 14 -9.95 29.74 17.49
CA GLY A 14 -8.79 28.89 17.73
C GLY A 14 -9.18 27.49 18.24
N ALA A 15 -10.10 27.43 19.20
CA ALA A 15 -10.63 26.16 19.71
C ALA A 15 -11.38 25.36 18.64
N ALA A 16 -12.16 26.02 17.77
CA ALA A 16 -12.84 25.36 16.66
C ALA A 16 -11.84 24.78 15.63
N VAL A 17 -10.78 25.52 15.30
CA VAL A 17 -9.72 25.05 14.40
C VAL A 17 -8.97 23.86 15.00
N GLN A 18 -8.64 23.91 16.29
CA GLN A 18 -7.97 22.80 16.99
C GLN A 18 -8.84 21.54 16.99
N LYS A 19 -10.15 21.68 17.18
CA LYS A 19 -11.08 20.56 17.12
C LYS A 19 -11.08 19.90 15.74
N VAL A 20 -11.19 20.70 14.68
CA VAL A 20 -11.16 20.18 13.29
C VAL A 20 -9.81 19.53 12.98
N ALA A 21 -8.70 20.12 13.44
CA ALA A 21 -7.38 19.52 13.29
C ALA A 21 -7.28 18.14 13.96
N ALA A 22 -7.79 18.01 15.19
CA ALA A 22 -7.82 16.74 15.91
C ALA A 22 -8.71 15.68 15.23
N GLU A 23 -9.84 16.08 14.65
CA GLU A 23 -10.70 15.19 13.85
C GLU A 23 -9.96 14.67 12.60
N ILE A 24 -9.28 15.55 11.86
CA ILE A 24 -8.47 15.19 10.69
C ILE A 24 -7.31 14.26 11.07
N GLU A 25 -6.59 14.55 12.16
CA GLU A 25 -5.51 13.67 12.65
C GLU A 25 -6.04 12.27 12.99
N GLY A 26 -7.23 12.18 13.60
CA GLY A 26 -7.90 10.92 13.89
C GLY A 26 -8.24 10.11 12.64
N GLU A 27 -8.84 10.76 11.63
CA GLU A 27 -9.15 10.12 10.34
C GLU A 27 -7.87 9.66 9.61
N CYS A 28 -6.82 10.48 9.62
CA CYS A 28 -5.52 10.12 9.03
C CYS A 28 -4.91 8.89 9.71
N GLU A 29 -5.00 8.78 11.03
CA GLU A 29 -4.48 7.63 11.76
C GLU A 29 -5.30 6.35 11.48
N GLU A 30 -6.63 6.45 11.33
CA GLU A 30 -7.48 5.33 10.91
C GLU A 30 -7.14 4.85 9.49
N LEU A 31 -6.94 5.78 8.56
CA LEU A 31 -6.49 5.50 7.20
C LEU A 31 -5.12 4.81 7.20
N ARG A 32 -4.16 5.31 8.00
CA ARG A 32 -2.83 4.69 8.15
C ARG A 32 -2.93 3.25 8.63
N ARG A 33 -3.74 2.97 9.66
CA ARG A 33 -3.96 1.60 10.16
C ARG A 33 -4.60 0.69 9.11
N SER A 34 -5.53 1.22 8.32
CA SER A 34 -6.16 0.48 7.23
C SER A 34 -5.17 0.15 6.11
N LEU A 35 -4.28 1.09 5.77
CA LEU A 35 -3.22 0.88 4.79
C LEU A 35 -2.28 -0.25 5.22
N VAL A 36 -1.81 -0.25 6.47
CA VAL A 36 -0.95 -1.33 7.01
C VAL A 36 -1.61 -2.72 6.90
N LYS A 37 -2.94 -2.81 7.13
CA LYS A 37 -3.67 -4.07 6.97
C LYS A 37 -3.72 -4.53 5.51
N ILE A 38 -3.92 -3.60 4.58
CA ILE A 38 -3.92 -3.88 3.13
C ILE A 38 -2.54 -4.34 2.68
N GLU A 39 -1.49 -3.62 3.08
CA GLU A 39 -0.10 -3.98 2.79
C GLU A 39 0.25 -5.39 3.24
N ARG A 40 -0.06 -5.75 4.49
CA ARG A 40 0.18 -7.09 5.02
C ARG A 40 -0.56 -8.16 4.24
N ARG A 41 -1.84 -7.93 3.91
CA ARG A 41 -2.65 -8.86 3.09
C ARG A 41 -2.05 -9.03 1.70
N TYR A 42 -1.60 -7.94 1.10
CA TYR A 42 -1.01 -7.94 -0.23
C TYR A 42 0.34 -8.67 -0.25
N ALA A 43 1.21 -8.42 0.73
CA ALA A 43 2.47 -9.15 0.88
C ALA A 43 2.25 -10.67 0.97
N LEU A 44 1.31 -11.12 1.81
CA LEU A 44 0.92 -12.53 1.93
C LEU A 44 0.33 -13.12 0.62
N LEU A 45 -0.32 -12.30 -0.21
CA LEU A 45 -0.80 -12.73 -1.53
C LEU A 45 0.35 -12.88 -2.52
N CYS A 46 1.29 -11.92 -2.57
CA CYS A 46 2.50 -12.01 -3.41
C CYS A 46 3.32 -13.25 -3.01
N GLU A 47 3.57 -13.48 -1.71
CA GLU A 47 4.29 -14.66 -1.21
C GLU A 47 3.63 -15.97 -1.63
N ARG A 48 2.32 -16.10 -1.43
CA ARG A 48 1.57 -17.32 -1.83
C ARG A 48 1.61 -17.55 -3.34
N ARG A 49 1.51 -16.49 -4.15
CA ARG A 49 1.63 -16.60 -5.61
C ARG A 49 3.04 -17.02 -6.03
N HIS A 50 4.08 -16.39 -5.46
CA HIS A 50 5.47 -16.75 -5.72
C HIS A 50 5.76 -18.20 -5.34
N GLU A 51 5.29 -18.65 -4.18
CA GLU A 51 5.48 -20.03 -3.72
C GLU A 51 4.77 -21.04 -4.62
N LYS A 52 3.54 -20.74 -5.09
CA LYS A 52 2.83 -21.61 -6.05
C LYS A 52 3.61 -21.76 -7.35
N VAL A 53 4.14 -20.65 -7.87
CA VAL A 53 5.00 -20.66 -9.06
C VAL A 53 6.27 -21.46 -8.81
N ARG A 54 6.95 -21.23 -7.68
CA ARG A 54 8.18 -21.94 -7.30
C ARG A 54 7.97 -23.46 -7.22
N ARG A 55 6.91 -23.91 -6.54
CA ARG A 55 6.57 -25.34 -6.43
C ARG A 55 6.30 -25.97 -7.79
N GLU A 56 5.58 -25.28 -8.67
CA GLU A 56 5.29 -25.77 -10.02
C GLU A 56 6.57 -25.88 -10.86
N PHE A 57 7.45 -24.88 -10.76
CA PHE A 57 8.77 -24.91 -11.38
C PHE A 57 9.61 -26.10 -10.90
N GLU A 58 9.70 -26.32 -9.58
CA GLU A 58 10.46 -27.43 -8.99
C GLU A 58 9.90 -28.79 -9.40
N ARG A 59 8.57 -28.95 -9.42
CA ARG A 59 7.92 -30.19 -9.89
C ARG A 59 8.28 -30.51 -11.33
N ARG A 60 8.31 -29.52 -12.21
CA ARG A 60 8.66 -29.69 -13.63
C ARG A 60 10.14 -30.00 -13.82
N ARG A 61 11.00 -29.25 -13.12
CA ARG A 61 12.45 -29.48 -13.10
C ARG A 61 12.78 -30.93 -12.73
N ARG A 62 12.16 -31.47 -11.66
CA ARG A 62 12.35 -32.86 -11.22
C ARG A 62 11.91 -33.89 -12.27
N ARG A 63 10.85 -33.59 -13.03
CA ARG A 63 10.33 -34.48 -14.08
C ARG A 63 11.11 -34.40 -15.40
N ARG A 64 12.20 -33.62 -15.47
CA ARG A 64 12.93 -33.27 -16.71
C ARG A 64 11.99 -32.83 -17.85
N LYS A 65 10.80 -32.34 -17.51
CA LYS A 65 9.89 -31.73 -18.47
C LYS A 65 10.40 -30.33 -18.74
N SER A 66 10.17 -29.83 -19.96
CA SER A 66 10.40 -28.44 -20.27
C SER A 66 9.82 -27.57 -19.15
N ILE A 67 10.64 -26.64 -18.66
CA ILE A 67 10.27 -25.65 -17.64
C ILE A 67 9.20 -24.70 -18.21
N LEU A 68 9.07 -24.65 -19.54
CA LEU A 68 7.97 -24.03 -20.25
C LEU A 68 6.68 -24.80 -19.99
N TRP A 69 5.60 -24.09 -19.61
CA TRP A 69 4.26 -24.69 -19.49
C TRP A 69 3.91 -25.45 -20.79
N PRO A 70 3.35 -26.69 -20.77
CA PRO A 70 2.81 -27.29 -21.98
C PRO A 70 1.77 -26.33 -22.56
N GLY A 71 2.07 -25.81 -23.73
CA GLY A 71 1.24 -24.83 -24.44
C GLY A 71 1.58 -23.35 -24.25
N SER A 72 2.53 -22.95 -23.40
CA SER A 72 2.92 -21.53 -23.27
C SER A 72 4.32 -21.29 -23.80
N ASP A 73 4.44 -20.37 -24.74
CA ASP A 73 5.71 -19.87 -25.25
C ASP A 73 6.54 -19.29 -24.08
N SER A 74 7.88 -19.41 -24.10
CA SER A 74 8.76 -18.90 -23.02
C SER A 74 8.52 -17.43 -22.70
N ARG A 75 8.07 -16.68 -23.71
CA ARG A 75 7.64 -15.29 -23.63
C ARG A 75 6.39 -15.07 -22.79
N GLU A 76 5.39 -15.94 -22.84
CA GLU A 76 4.18 -15.80 -22.02
C GLU A 76 4.48 -16.03 -20.54
N TRP A 77 5.34 -17.00 -20.22
CA TRP A 77 5.77 -17.24 -18.85
C TRP A 77 6.56 -16.06 -18.29
N LEU A 78 7.54 -15.56 -19.05
CA LEU A 78 8.28 -14.35 -18.69
C LEU A 78 7.33 -13.17 -18.50
N ARG A 79 6.36 -12.99 -19.40
CA ARG A 79 5.36 -11.92 -19.31
C ARG A 79 4.51 -12.04 -18.05
N LEU A 80 4.03 -13.24 -17.68
CA LEU A 80 3.28 -13.45 -16.44
C LEU A 80 4.12 -13.14 -15.19
N MET A 81 5.36 -13.62 -15.15
CA MET A 81 6.28 -13.33 -14.04
C MET A 81 6.55 -11.84 -13.91
N TRP A 82 6.87 -11.17 -15.03
CA TRP A 82 7.06 -9.72 -15.07
C TRP A 82 5.80 -8.97 -14.65
N THR A 83 4.61 -9.39 -15.07
CA THR A 83 3.34 -8.77 -14.65
C THR A 83 3.16 -8.90 -13.14
N ILE A 84 3.40 -10.08 -12.56
CA ILE A 84 3.29 -10.28 -11.10
C ILE A 84 4.32 -9.43 -10.37
N THR A 85 5.57 -9.42 -10.82
CA THR A 85 6.64 -8.59 -10.23
C THR A 85 6.32 -7.10 -10.33
N ALA A 86 5.87 -6.61 -11.50
CA ALA A 86 5.50 -5.22 -11.71
C ALA A 86 4.32 -4.80 -10.81
N LEU A 87 3.32 -5.67 -10.64
CA LEU A 87 2.23 -5.44 -9.71
C LEU A 87 2.74 -5.34 -8.26
N CYS A 88 3.59 -6.27 -7.82
CA CYS A 88 4.10 -6.24 -6.44
C CYS A 88 5.00 -5.01 -6.20
N VAL A 89 5.91 -4.67 -7.13
CA VAL A 89 6.76 -3.48 -7.04
C VAL A 89 5.93 -2.19 -7.08
N GLY A 90 4.97 -2.09 -8.00
CA GLY A 90 4.09 -0.92 -8.13
C GLY A 90 3.27 -0.66 -6.87
N PHE A 91 2.76 -1.73 -6.24
CA PHE A 91 2.07 -1.61 -4.96
C PHE A 91 3.01 -1.07 -3.86
N HIS A 92 4.20 -1.64 -3.70
CA HIS A 92 5.16 -1.16 -2.71
C HIS A 92 5.59 0.30 -2.92
N LEU A 93 5.79 0.72 -4.18
CA LEU A 93 6.10 2.11 -4.51
C LEU A 93 4.94 3.06 -4.19
N ALA A 94 3.70 2.70 -4.53
CA ALA A 94 2.52 3.51 -4.20
C ALA A 94 2.37 3.68 -2.68
N THR A 95 2.55 2.59 -1.93
CA THR A 95 2.52 2.61 -0.47
C THR A 95 3.61 3.50 0.13
N ALA A 96 4.84 3.41 -0.39
CA ALA A 96 5.96 4.24 0.07
C ALA A 96 5.70 5.73 -0.23
N ALA A 97 5.09 6.04 -1.38
CA ALA A 97 4.71 7.40 -1.75
C ALA A 97 3.64 7.98 -0.80
N VAL A 98 2.62 7.18 -0.43
CA VAL A 98 1.61 7.58 0.57
C VAL A 98 2.27 7.84 1.92
N HIS A 99 3.15 6.95 2.38
CA HIS A 99 3.88 7.15 3.64
C HIS A 99 4.74 8.40 3.62
N ALA A 100 5.49 8.65 2.54
CA ALA A 100 6.29 9.86 2.38
C ALA A 100 5.39 11.11 2.43
N ALA A 101 4.31 11.14 1.67
CA ALA A 101 3.36 12.26 1.70
C ALA A 101 2.78 12.51 3.11
N SER A 102 2.46 11.45 3.86
CA SER A 102 1.97 11.56 5.24
C SER A 102 3.02 12.09 6.23
N VAL A 103 4.31 11.84 6.01
CA VAL A 103 5.40 12.38 6.85
C VAL A 103 5.64 13.87 6.55
N TRP A 104 5.49 14.29 5.30
CA TRP A 104 5.67 15.70 4.89
C TRP A 104 4.49 16.60 5.27
N MET A 105 3.33 16.03 5.61
CA MET A 105 2.17 16.77 6.12
C MET A 105 2.21 16.99 7.65
N LEU A 106 3.16 16.37 8.37
CA LEU A 106 3.45 16.58 9.79
C LEU A 106 4.60 17.57 9.96
#